data_AF-A0A974DAG6-F1
#
_entry.id   AF-A0A974DAG6-F1
#
_cell.length_a   1.000
_cell.length_b   1.000
_cell.length_c   1.000
_cell.angle_alpha   90.00
_cell.angle_beta   90.00
_cell.angle_gamma   90.00
#
_symmetry.space_group_name_H-M   'P 1'
#
loop_
_entity.id
_entity.type
_entity.pdbx_description
1 polymer ?
#
loop_
_entity_poly.entity_id
_entity_poly.type
_entity_poly.pdbx_seq_one_letter_code
_entity_poly.pdbx_strand_id
1 'polypeptide(L)'
;NFYKTELNKEEMYIRYIHKLYDLHMKAQNFTEGAYTLLLYDELLEWSDRPLREFISYPMQTEWQRKEYLHMTIIQNFDRGKCWENGIILCRKLAEQYESYYDYKNLSKIRMMEASLYDKIMDQQRLEPEFFRVGFYGKKFPFFLRNKEFVCRGHDYERLEAFQQRMLTEFPHAIAMQHANQPDETIFQAEAQYLQIYAVTPIPETQEVLQRDGIPDNIKSFYKVNHIWRFRYDRPFHKGTKDKENEFK
;
A
#
# COMPACT_ATOMS: atom_id res chain seq x y z
N ASN A 1 -16.03 -2.64 0.90
CA ASN A 1 -16.91 -1.47 1.05
C ASN A 1 -18.38 -1.84 1.12
N PHE A 2 -19.03 -2.32 0.06
CA PHE A 2 -20.46 -2.70 0.09
C PHE A 2 -20.83 -3.66 1.24
N TYR A 3 -20.10 -4.77 1.39
CA TYR A 3 -20.35 -5.75 2.47
C TYR A 3 -19.87 -5.32 3.85
N LYS A 4 -19.05 -4.26 3.98
CA LYS A 4 -18.55 -3.77 5.28
C LYS A 4 -19.63 -2.97 6.02
N THR A 5 -20.54 -2.33 5.28
CA THR A 5 -21.55 -1.41 5.81
C THR A 5 -22.93 -2.04 5.99
N GLU A 6 -23.17 -3.21 5.41
CA GLU A 6 -24.45 -3.90 5.52
C GLU A 6 -24.45 -4.92 6.65
N LEU A 7 -25.41 -4.79 7.57
CA LEU A 7 -25.66 -5.75 8.65
C LEU A 7 -25.85 -7.17 8.05
N ASN A 8 -25.30 -8.17 8.73
CA ASN A 8 -25.39 -9.61 8.37
C ASN A 8 -24.66 -10.06 7.10
N LYS A 9 -23.67 -9.31 6.58
CA LYS A 9 -22.82 -9.75 5.45
C LYS A 9 -21.34 -9.92 5.76
N GLU A 10 -20.98 -10.04 7.03
CA GLU A 10 -19.60 -10.21 7.50
C GLU A 10 -18.90 -11.41 6.84
N GLU A 11 -19.57 -12.57 6.76
CA GLU A 11 -18.98 -13.75 6.11
C GLU A 11 -18.64 -13.52 4.64
N MET A 12 -19.51 -12.79 3.91
CA MET A 12 -19.22 -12.40 2.54
C MET A 12 -18.03 -11.45 2.50
N TYR A 13 -17.99 -10.47 3.41
CA TYR A 13 -16.87 -9.54 3.51
C TYR A 13 -15.53 -10.30 3.74
N ILE A 14 -15.49 -11.26 4.65
CA ILE A 14 -14.31 -12.11 4.91
C ILE A 14 -13.94 -12.94 3.66
N ARG A 15 -14.92 -13.52 2.95
CA ARG A 15 -14.65 -14.23 1.67
C ARG A 15 -14.01 -13.32 0.62
N TYR A 16 -14.46 -12.06 0.53
CA TYR A 16 -13.86 -11.08 -0.39
C TYR A 16 -12.48 -10.62 0.06
N ILE A 17 -12.22 -10.52 1.37
CA ILE A 17 -10.88 -10.29 1.91
C ILE A 17 -9.93 -11.41 1.44
N HIS A 18 -10.32 -12.67 1.59
CA HIS A 18 -9.48 -13.79 1.13
C HIS A 18 -9.29 -13.82 -0.38
N LYS A 19 -10.34 -13.52 -1.16
CA LYS A 19 -10.23 -13.42 -2.61
C LYS A 19 -9.25 -12.32 -3.03
N LEU A 20 -9.29 -11.15 -2.38
CA LEU A 20 -8.37 -10.06 -2.63
C LEU A 20 -6.95 -10.41 -2.20
N TYR A 21 -6.80 -11.07 -1.05
CA TYR A 21 -5.52 -11.58 -0.57
C TYR A 21 -4.87 -12.52 -1.59
N ASP A 22 -5.61 -13.49 -2.13
CA ASP A 22 -5.11 -14.42 -3.15
C ASP A 22 -4.69 -13.70 -4.44
N LEU A 23 -5.39 -12.64 -4.84
CA LEU A 23 -5.00 -11.80 -5.98
C LEU A 23 -3.67 -11.09 -5.70
N HIS A 24 -3.50 -10.52 -4.50
CA HIS A 24 -2.23 -9.90 -4.10
C HIS A 24 -1.09 -10.93 -4.06
N MET A 25 -1.32 -12.13 -3.55
CA MET A 25 -0.30 -13.18 -3.50
C MET A 25 0.13 -13.63 -4.90
N LYS A 26 -0.82 -13.81 -5.83
CA LYS A 26 -0.51 -14.15 -7.23
C LYS A 26 0.30 -13.06 -7.93
N ALA A 27 0.01 -11.80 -7.62
CA ALA A 27 0.75 -10.65 -8.14
C ALA A 27 2.02 -10.33 -7.35
N GLN A 28 2.38 -11.14 -6.34
CA GLN A 28 3.53 -10.92 -5.43
C GLN A 28 3.49 -9.57 -4.69
N ASN A 29 2.31 -9.00 -4.50
CA ASN A 29 2.07 -7.79 -3.73
C ASN A 29 1.95 -8.13 -2.24
N PHE A 30 3.04 -8.62 -1.63
CA PHE A 30 3.02 -9.15 -0.26
C PHE A 30 2.55 -8.14 0.78
N THR A 31 3.01 -6.89 0.68
CA THR A 31 2.60 -5.79 1.58
C THR A 31 1.09 -5.53 1.50
N GLU A 32 0.52 -5.48 0.29
CA GLU A 32 -0.92 -5.25 0.13
C GLU A 32 -1.74 -6.47 0.56
N GLY A 33 -1.20 -7.68 0.40
CA GLY A 33 -1.80 -8.88 0.99
C GLY A 33 -1.81 -8.84 2.52
N ALA A 34 -0.74 -8.36 3.14
CA ALA A 34 -0.66 -8.15 4.58
C ALA A 34 -1.73 -7.14 5.06
N TYR A 35 -1.83 -5.98 4.41
CA TYR A 35 -2.89 -4.99 4.72
C TYR A 35 -4.30 -5.52 4.47
N THR A 36 -4.47 -6.37 3.45
CA THR A 36 -5.77 -7.01 3.18
C THR A 36 -6.18 -7.93 4.33
N LEU A 37 -5.27 -8.74 4.87
CA LEU A 37 -5.57 -9.61 6.02
C LEU A 37 -5.77 -8.82 7.32
N LEU A 38 -5.16 -7.64 7.47
CA LEU A 38 -5.46 -6.74 8.60
C LEU A 38 -6.94 -6.32 8.63
N LEU A 39 -7.63 -6.27 7.49
CA LEU A 39 -9.07 -6.04 7.46
C LEU A 39 -9.88 -7.17 8.11
N TYR A 40 -9.37 -8.40 8.09
CA TYR A 40 -9.99 -9.52 8.81
C TYR A 40 -9.58 -9.50 10.29
N ASP A 41 -8.31 -9.17 10.57
CA ASP A 41 -7.84 -8.96 11.94
C ASP A 41 -8.73 -7.95 12.72
N GLU A 42 -9.13 -6.85 12.08
CA GLU A 42 -10.02 -5.83 12.67
C GLU A 42 -11.40 -6.36 13.13
N LEU A 43 -11.84 -7.51 12.62
CA LEU A 43 -13.13 -8.12 12.97
C LEU A 43 -13.05 -9.09 14.15
N LEU A 44 -11.83 -9.43 14.58
CA LEU A 44 -11.57 -10.43 15.61
C LEU A 44 -11.10 -9.77 16.91
N GLU A 45 -11.47 -10.37 18.03
CA GLU A 45 -10.98 -9.99 19.35
C GLU A 45 -9.98 -11.02 19.89
N TRP A 46 -9.11 -10.60 20.82
CA TRP A 46 -8.28 -11.51 21.60
C TRP A 46 -9.15 -12.20 22.67
N SER A 47 -9.99 -13.14 22.24
CA SER A 47 -11.00 -13.79 23.08
C SER A 47 -11.05 -15.30 22.86
N ASP A 48 -11.55 -16.03 23.85
CA ASP A 48 -11.80 -17.47 23.76
C ASP A 48 -13.13 -17.81 23.06
N ARG A 49 -13.79 -16.82 22.43
CA ARG A 49 -15.06 -17.05 21.71
C ARG A 49 -14.86 -18.10 20.62
N PRO A 50 -15.66 -19.18 20.60
CA PRO A 50 -15.53 -20.22 19.59
C PRO A 50 -15.97 -19.70 18.23
N LEU A 51 -15.14 -19.91 17.22
CA LEU A 51 -15.45 -19.71 15.81
C LEU A 51 -15.74 -21.06 15.16
N ARG A 52 -16.79 -21.09 14.34
CA ARG A 52 -17.07 -22.23 13.47
C ARG A 52 -16.01 -22.39 12.39
N GLU A 53 -15.94 -23.59 11.82
CA GLU A 53 -15.16 -23.82 10.61
C GLU A 53 -15.62 -22.85 9.51
N PHE A 54 -14.65 -22.21 8.85
CA PHE A 54 -14.94 -21.21 7.83
C PHE A 54 -13.80 -21.09 6.82
N ILE A 55 -14.13 -21.19 5.52
CA ILE A 55 -13.15 -21.22 4.41
C ILE A 55 -12.18 -22.38 4.59
N SER A 56 -10.93 -22.11 4.95
CA SER A 56 -9.86 -23.09 5.16
C SER A 56 -9.45 -23.18 6.62
N TYR A 57 -10.15 -22.48 7.51
CA TYR A 57 -9.84 -22.46 8.92
C TYR A 57 -10.70 -23.45 9.69
N PRO A 58 -10.09 -24.27 10.57
CA PRO A 58 -10.83 -25.19 11.41
C PRO A 58 -11.66 -24.45 12.47
N MET A 59 -12.49 -25.20 13.19
CA MET A 59 -13.12 -24.73 14.42
C MET A 59 -12.04 -24.41 15.46
N GLN A 60 -12.02 -23.18 15.98
CA GLN A 60 -10.97 -22.66 16.86
C GLN A 60 -11.47 -21.41 17.58
N THR A 61 -10.73 -20.88 18.56
CA THR A 61 -11.10 -19.61 19.20
C THR A 61 -10.76 -18.42 18.31
N GLU A 62 -11.35 -17.26 18.59
CA GLU A 62 -10.94 -16.00 17.96
C GLU A 62 -9.48 -15.69 18.21
N TRP A 63 -9.01 -15.90 19.45
CA TRP A 63 -7.61 -15.73 19.80
C TRP A 63 -6.69 -16.53 18.87
N GLN A 64 -6.99 -17.82 18.65
CA GLN A 64 -6.21 -18.69 17.75
C GLN A 64 -6.29 -18.22 16.29
N ARG A 65 -7.44 -17.70 15.83
CA ARG A 65 -7.58 -17.12 14.48
C ARG A 65 -6.74 -15.86 14.33
N LYS A 66 -6.79 -14.98 15.31
CA LYS A 66 -6.09 -13.70 15.32
C LYS A 66 -4.57 -13.90 15.40
N GLU A 67 -4.11 -14.84 16.23
CA GLU A 67 -2.71 -15.27 16.28
C GLU A 67 -2.21 -15.76 14.91
N TYR A 68 -2.93 -16.70 14.29
CA TYR A 68 -2.58 -17.22 12.97
C TYR A 68 -2.51 -16.11 11.91
N LEU A 69 -3.48 -15.19 11.91
CA LEU A 69 -3.48 -14.05 11.00
C LEU A 69 -2.26 -13.16 11.23
N HIS A 70 -1.96 -12.80 12.48
CA HIS A 70 -0.79 -11.96 12.79
C HIS A 70 0.50 -12.60 12.32
N MET A 71 0.69 -13.91 12.56
CA MET A 71 1.86 -14.63 12.06
C MET A 71 1.96 -14.61 10.53
N THR A 72 0.84 -14.80 9.83
CA THR A 72 0.78 -14.73 8.36
C THR A 72 1.08 -13.32 7.85
N ILE A 73 0.52 -12.30 8.50
CA ILE A 73 0.72 -10.89 8.15
C ILE A 73 2.18 -10.48 8.36
N ILE A 74 2.82 -10.89 9.46
CA ILE A 74 4.24 -10.64 9.73
C ILE A 74 5.11 -11.25 8.62
N GLN A 75 4.84 -12.50 8.22
CA GLN A 75 5.58 -13.15 7.12
C GLN A 75 5.42 -12.40 5.78
N ASN A 76 4.22 -11.88 5.51
CA ASN A 76 3.98 -11.10 4.29
C ASN A 76 4.66 -9.72 4.35
N PHE A 77 4.65 -9.05 5.50
CA PHE A 77 5.41 -7.81 5.68
C PHE A 77 6.91 -8.04 5.57
N ASP A 78 7.43 -9.18 6.05
CA ASP A 78 8.82 -9.54 5.88
C ASP A 78 9.19 -9.72 4.40
N ARG A 79 8.40 -10.49 3.64
CA ARG A 79 8.58 -10.64 2.18
C ARG A 79 8.43 -9.33 1.42
N GLY A 80 7.51 -8.47 1.85
CA GLY A 80 7.27 -7.14 1.30
C GLY A 80 8.22 -6.04 1.82
N LYS A 81 9.22 -6.40 2.63
CA LYS A 81 10.21 -5.48 3.23
C LYS A 81 9.62 -4.30 4.01
N CYS A 82 8.42 -4.50 4.57
CA CYS A 82 7.73 -3.55 5.47
C CYS A 82 7.96 -3.96 6.92
N TRP A 83 9.23 -4.10 7.30
CA TRP A 83 9.65 -4.68 8.58
C TRP A 83 9.17 -3.89 9.80
N GLU A 84 9.05 -2.56 9.69
CA GLU A 84 8.51 -1.68 10.73
C GLU A 84 7.09 -2.09 11.13
N ASN A 85 6.25 -2.45 10.15
CA ASN A 85 4.88 -2.93 10.41
C ASN A 85 4.88 -4.35 10.99
N GLY A 86 5.81 -5.20 10.55
CA GLY A 86 6.03 -6.52 11.13
C GLY A 86 6.41 -6.46 12.61
N ILE A 87 7.30 -5.52 12.99
CA ILE A 87 7.73 -5.29 14.37
C ILE A 87 6.55 -4.90 15.26
N ILE A 88 5.66 -4.01 14.78
CA ILE A 88 4.46 -3.61 15.54
C ILE A 88 3.60 -4.83 15.88
N LEU A 89 3.40 -5.75 14.93
CA LEU A 89 2.62 -6.97 15.17
C LEU A 89 3.37 -7.98 16.05
N CYS A 90 4.70 -8.09 15.92
CA CYS A 90 5.50 -8.92 16.82
C CYS A 90 5.32 -8.50 18.28
N ARG A 91 5.29 -7.18 18.55
CA ARG A 91 5.07 -6.64 19.89
C ARG A 91 3.67 -6.93 20.42
N LYS A 92 2.62 -6.78 19.58
CA LYS A 92 1.25 -7.15 19.96
C LYS A 92 1.12 -8.63 20.32
N LEU A 93 1.74 -9.52 19.54
CA LEU A 93 1.77 -10.95 19.85
C LEU A 93 2.58 -11.25 21.12
N ALA A 94 3.70 -10.56 21.33
CA ALA A 94 4.50 -10.71 22.53
C ALA A 94 3.69 -10.37 23.80
N GLU A 95 2.91 -9.30 23.78
CA GLU A 95 2.00 -8.93 24.88
C GLU A 95 0.97 -10.04 25.16
N GLN A 96 0.43 -10.68 24.12
CA GLN A 96 -0.48 -11.81 24.28
C GLN A 96 0.23 -13.04 24.86
N TYR A 97 1.39 -13.43 24.35
CA TYR A 97 2.10 -14.58 24.90
C TYR A 97 2.55 -14.37 26.34
N GLU A 98 2.93 -13.13 26.70
CA GLU A 98 3.30 -12.78 28.07
C GLU A 98 2.11 -12.88 29.03
N SER A 99 0.92 -12.38 28.64
CA SER A 99 -0.28 -12.45 29.48
C SER A 99 -0.78 -13.89 29.72
N TYR A 100 -0.53 -14.79 28.76
CA TYR A 100 -0.83 -16.23 28.87
C TYR A 100 0.34 -17.05 29.44
N TYR A 101 1.46 -16.41 29.81
CA TYR A 101 2.67 -17.08 30.29
C TYR A 101 3.28 -18.10 29.31
N ASP A 102 3.02 -17.95 28.00
CA ASP A 102 3.60 -18.77 26.93
C ASP A 102 5.00 -18.27 26.56
N TYR A 103 5.95 -18.51 27.45
CA TYR A 103 7.32 -18.05 27.27
C TYR A 103 8.04 -18.70 26.08
N LYS A 104 7.56 -19.85 25.62
CA LYS A 104 8.11 -20.53 24.46
C LYS A 104 7.81 -19.76 23.18
N ASN A 105 6.56 -19.35 22.97
CA ASN A 105 6.20 -18.55 21.80
C ASN A 105 6.61 -17.07 21.97
N LEU A 106 6.62 -16.53 23.19
CA LEU A 106 7.19 -15.22 23.49
C LEU A 106 8.66 -15.13 23.04
N SER A 107 9.49 -16.13 23.38
CA SER A 107 10.89 -16.17 22.97
C SER A 107 11.03 -16.15 21.44
N LYS A 108 10.22 -16.95 20.73
CA LYS A 108 10.24 -16.99 19.26
C LYS A 108 9.85 -15.66 18.63
N ILE A 109 8.79 -15.02 19.11
CA ILE A 109 8.33 -13.76 18.50
C ILE A 109 9.32 -12.61 18.78
N ARG A 110 10.01 -12.62 19.92
CA ARG A 110 11.10 -11.67 20.19
C ARG A 110 12.32 -11.90 19.31
N MET A 111 12.68 -13.15 19.00
CA MET A 111 13.71 -13.44 18.01
C MET A 111 13.31 -12.98 16.60
N MET A 112 12.04 -13.15 16.23
CA MET A 112 11.51 -12.60 14.99
C MET A 112 11.63 -11.07 14.97
N GLU A 113 11.20 -10.39 16.04
CA GLU A 113 11.32 -8.92 16.18
C GLU A 113 12.77 -8.47 16.02
N ALA A 114 13.72 -9.13 16.70
CA ALA A 114 15.16 -8.86 16.57
C ALA A 114 15.63 -8.97 15.12
N SER A 115 15.28 -10.06 14.43
CA SER A 115 15.67 -10.28 13.04
C SER A 115 15.13 -9.21 12.08
N LEU A 116 13.97 -8.61 12.39
CA LEU A 116 13.40 -7.53 11.59
C LEU A 116 14.18 -6.22 11.78
N TYR A 117 14.71 -5.93 12.97
CA TYR A 117 15.62 -4.80 13.17
C TYR A 117 16.92 -5.00 12.40
N ASP A 118 17.51 -6.19 12.46
CA ASP A 118 18.73 -6.51 11.71
C ASP A 118 18.51 -6.29 10.21
N LYS A 119 17.36 -6.72 9.67
CA LYS A 119 16.99 -6.46 8.27
C LYS A 119 16.86 -4.98 7.95
N ILE A 120 16.23 -4.17 8.81
CA ILE A 120 16.16 -2.70 8.62
C ILE A 120 17.57 -2.10 8.54
N MET A 121 18.49 -2.60 9.35
CA MET A 121 19.84 -2.08 9.43
C MET A 121 20.71 -2.51 8.25
N ASP A 122 20.64 -3.78 7.88
CA ASP A 122 21.64 -4.41 7.00
C ASP A 122 21.16 -4.61 5.57
N GLN A 123 19.84 -4.67 5.32
CA GLN A 123 19.30 -4.93 3.98
C GLN A 123 18.84 -3.65 3.29
N GLN A 124 19.29 -3.49 2.04
CA GLN A 124 18.87 -2.37 1.20
C GLN A 124 17.42 -2.52 0.74
N ARG A 125 16.65 -1.44 0.88
CA ARG A 125 15.32 -1.27 0.29
C ARG A 125 15.39 -0.37 -0.92
N LEU A 126 14.61 -0.71 -1.94
CA LEU A 126 14.45 0.13 -3.11
C LEU A 126 13.44 1.22 -2.77
N GLU A 127 13.79 2.45 -3.13
CA GLU A 127 12.85 3.55 -3.02
C GLU A 127 11.85 3.47 -4.18
N PRO A 128 10.53 3.33 -3.92
CA PRO A 128 9.53 3.23 -4.96
C PRO A 128 9.30 4.60 -5.60
N GLU A 129 8.98 4.61 -6.89
CA GLU A 129 8.39 5.80 -7.54
C GLU A 129 6.87 5.83 -7.32
N PHE A 130 6.30 7.03 -7.36
CA PHE A 130 4.86 7.24 -7.30
C PHE A 130 4.41 7.90 -8.58
N PHE A 131 3.28 7.43 -9.11
CA PHE A 131 2.71 7.91 -10.36
C PHE A 131 1.31 8.41 -10.11
N ARG A 132 1.03 9.64 -10.51
CA ARG A 132 -0.35 10.11 -10.60
C ARG A 132 -0.92 9.66 -11.93
N VAL A 133 -2.12 9.10 -11.90
CA VAL A 133 -2.89 8.65 -13.08
C VAL A 133 -4.25 9.33 -13.09
N GLY A 134 -4.50 10.11 -14.13
CA GLY A 134 -5.81 10.68 -14.42
C GLY A 134 -6.54 9.87 -15.50
N PHE A 135 -7.77 9.48 -15.22
CA PHE A 135 -8.65 8.74 -16.12
C PHE A 135 -9.76 9.66 -16.62
N TYR A 136 -9.69 10.15 -17.85
CA TYR A 136 -10.63 11.17 -18.36
C TYR A 136 -11.43 10.69 -19.58
N GLY A 137 -12.65 11.20 -19.68
CA GLY A 137 -13.59 10.90 -20.77
C GLY A 137 -14.63 9.85 -20.41
N LYS A 138 -15.74 9.86 -21.14
CA LYS A 138 -16.96 9.11 -20.79
C LYS A 138 -16.85 7.61 -20.98
N LYS A 139 -15.89 7.12 -21.77
CA LYS A 139 -15.70 5.69 -22.00
C LYS A 139 -15.01 4.95 -20.85
N PHE A 140 -14.54 5.64 -19.80
CA PHE A 140 -14.14 4.96 -18.57
C PHE A 140 -15.35 4.53 -17.74
N PRO A 141 -15.26 3.39 -17.02
CA PRO A 141 -16.23 3.02 -15.99
C PRO A 141 -16.39 4.11 -14.94
N PHE A 142 -17.57 4.22 -14.33
CA PHE A 142 -17.89 5.29 -13.38
C PHE A 142 -16.92 5.41 -12.18
N PHE A 143 -16.33 4.29 -11.76
CA PHE A 143 -15.37 4.30 -10.65
C PHE A 143 -14.02 4.92 -11.03
N LEU A 144 -13.69 5.02 -12.33
CA LEU A 144 -12.48 5.68 -12.85
C LEU A 144 -12.77 7.01 -13.54
N ARG A 145 -13.94 7.16 -14.17
CA ARG A 145 -14.28 8.31 -15.01
C ARG A 145 -14.06 9.64 -14.29
N ASN A 146 -13.22 10.47 -14.90
CA ASN A 146 -12.84 11.81 -14.46
C ASN A 146 -12.30 11.83 -13.02
N LYS A 147 -11.56 10.78 -12.66
CA LYS A 147 -10.90 10.64 -11.35
C LYS A 147 -9.41 10.48 -11.53
N GLU A 148 -8.73 10.77 -10.43
CA GLU A 148 -7.28 10.72 -10.33
C GLU A 148 -6.88 9.83 -9.18
N PHE A 149 -5.81 9.08 -9.38
CA PHE A 149 -5.27 8.15 -8.41
C PHE A 149 -3.76 8.35 -8.32
N VAL A 150 -3.20 8.04 -7.17
CA VAL A 150 -1.75 7.89 -7.01
C VAL A 150 -1.46 6.41 -6.86
N CYS A 151 -0.60 5.89 -7.73
CA CYS A 151 -0.15 4.52 -7.73
C CYS A 151 1.30 4.48 -7.22
N ARG A 152 1.57 3.58 -6.29
CA ARG A 152 2.94 3.20 -5.94
C ARG A 152 3.46 2.26 -7.02
N GLY A 153 4.64 2.56 -7.56
CA GLY A 153 5.32 1.72 -8.55
C GLY A 153 5.82 0.41 -7.96
N HIS A 154 6.00 -0.57 -8.83
CA HIS A 154 6.72 -1.80 -8.50
C HIS A 154 8.22 -1.53 -8.33
N ASP A 155 8.95 -2.51 -7.78
CA ASP A 155 10.40 -2.45 -7.68
C ASP A 155 11.03 -2.15 -9.04
N TYR A 156 11.89 -1.13 -9.09
CA TYR A 156 12.55 -0.61 -10.31
C TYR A 156 11.62 -0.07 -11.41
N GLU A 157 10.32 0.06 -11.15
CA GLU A 157 9.39 0.59 -12.13
C GLU A 157 9.57 2.09 -12.31
N ARG A 158 9.91 2.50 -13.54
CA ARG A 158 10.01 3.90 -13.96
C ARG A 158 8.74 4.34 -14.69
N LEU A 159 8.57 5.64 -14.86
CA LEU A 159 7.41 6.24 -15.52
C LEU A 159 7.04 5.57 -16.87
N GLU A 160 8.02 5.33 -17.73
CA GLU A 160 7.80 4.75 -19.07
C GLU A 160 7.23 3.33 -18.99
N ALA A 161 7.80 2.49 -18.12
CA ALA A 161 7.33 1.12 -17.89
C ALA A 161 5.92 1.11 -17.30
N PHE A 162 5.66 1.99 -16.32
CA PHE A 162 4.34 2.15 -15.73
C PHE A 162 3.29 2.60 -16.76
N GLN A 163 3.64 3.58 -17.62
CA GLN A 163 2.78 4.04 -18.71
C GLN A 163 2.44 2.91 -19.68
N GLN A 164 3.43 2.13 -20.10
CA GLN A 164 3.21 0.97 -20.99
C GLN A 164 2.31 -0.09 -20.35
N ARG A 165 2.50 -0.37 -19.06
CA ARG A 165 1.63 -1.28 -18.31
C ARG A 165 0.19 -0.78 -18.27
N MET A 166 -0.02 0.51 -17.95
CA MET A 166 -1.36 1.11 -17.94
C MET A 166 -2.01 1.11 -19.32
N LEU A 167 -1.27 1.37 -20.40
CA LEU A 167 -1.80 1.31 -21.77
C LEU A 167 -2.11 -0.11 -22.23
N THR A 168 -1.43 -1.11 -21.67
CA THR A 168 -1.74 -2.53 -21.91
C THR A 168 -3.06 -2.92 -21.24
N GLU A 169 -3.30 -2.44 -20.02
CA GLU A 169 -4.57 -2.64 -19.29
C GLU A 169 -5.74 -1.89 -19.94
N PHE A 170 -5.48 -0.72 -20.55
CA PHE A 170 -6.47 0.11 -21.23
C PHE A 170 -6.09 0.33 -22.70
N PRO A 171 -6.24 -0.68 -23.57
CA PRO A 171 -5.73 -0.63 -24.96
C PRO A 171 -6.42 0.41 -25.84
N HIS A 172 -7.57 0.95 -25.42
CA HIS A 172 -8.31 2.00 -26.13
C HIS A 172 -8.02 3.41 -25.57
N ALA A 173 -7.13 3.53 -24.58
CA ALA A 173 -6.79 4.81 -23.99
C ALA A 173 -5.74 5.56 -24.81
N ILE A 174 -5.94 6.87 -24.91
CA ILE A 174 -5.02 7.81 -25.56
C ILE A 174 -4.14 8.43 -24.46
N ALA A 175 -2.82 8.25 -24.58
CA ALA A 175 -1.86 8.87 -23.67
C ALA A 175 -1.78 10.38 -23.91
N MET A 176 -2.10 11.16 -22.87
CA MET A 176 -1.95 12.61 -22.88
C MET A 176 -0.47 12.98 -22.74
N GLN A 177 -0.02 13.93 -23.56
CA GLN A 177 1.41 14.27 -23.68
C GLN A 177 1.88 15.34 -22.69
N HIS A 178 0.96 16.03 -22.02
CA HIS A 178 1.29 17.12 -21.09
C HIS A 178 0.55 16.96 -19.76
N ALA A 179 1.15 17.49 -18.69
CA ALA A 179 0.57 17.52 -17.34
C ALA A 179 -0.46 18.65 -17.10
N ASN A 180 -0.92 19.33 -18.17
CA ASN A 180 -1.94 20.36 -18.03
C ASN A 180 -3.26 19.76 -17.54
N GLN A 181 -3.99 20.49 -16.71
CA GLN A 181 -5.34 20.05 -16.31
C GLN A 181 -6.20 19.86 -17.57
N PRO A 182 -6.92 18.72 -17.69
CA PRO A 182 -7.86 18.55 -18.78
C PRO A 182 -8.97 19.60 -18.70
N ASP A 183 -9.46 20.04 -19.85
CA ASP A 183 -10.60 20.93 -19.95
C ASP A 183 -11.91 20.15 -20.09
N GLU A 184 -13.05 20.86 -20.14
CA GLU A 184 -14.37 20.27 -20.31
C GLU A 184 -14.49 19.41 -21.58
N THR A 185 -13.73 19.74 -22.64
CA THR A 185 -13.77 18.97 -23.88
C THR A 185 -13.23 17.56 -23.67
N ILE A 186 -12.13 17.42 -22.91
CA ILE A 186 -11.56 16.11 -22.54
C ILE A 186 -12.46 15.37 -21.54
N PHE A 187 -13.02 16.07 -20.55
CA PHE A 187 -13.92 15.44 -19.57
C PHE A 187 -15.20 14.88 -20.19
N GLN A 188 -15.72 15.54 -21.24
CA GLN A 188 -16.98 15.18 -21.91
C GLN A 188 -16.79 14.31 -23.16
N ALA A 189 -15.56 14.07 -23.59
CA ALA A 189 -15.24 13.31 -24.79
C ALA A 189 -15.73 11.85 -24.69
N GLU A 190 -16.20 11.31 -25.82
CA GLU A 190 -16.56 9.89 -26.01
C GLU A 190 -15.31 9.04 -26.29
N ALA A 191 -14.28 9.21 -25.46
CA ALA A 191 -12.98 8.55 -25.55
C ALA A 191 -12.43 8.21 -24.15
N GLN A 192 -11.29 7.53 -24.11
CA GLN A 192 -10.51 7.26 -22.91
C GLN A 192 -9.18 8.01 -23.03
N TYR A 193 -8.91 8.93 -22.12
CA TYR A 193 -7.63 9.64 -22.03
C TYR A 193 -6.93 9.28 -20.72
N LEU A 194 -5.66 8.88 -20.82
CA LEU A 194 -4.81 8.63 -19.66
C LEU A 194 -3.75 9.71 -19.56
N GLN A 195 -3.67 10.34 -18.40
CA GLN A 195 -2.62 11.30 -18.08
C GLN A 195 -1.79 10.78 -16.91
N ILE A 196 -0.52 10.47 -17.18
CA ILE A 196 0.36 9.80 -16.24
C ILE A 196 1.68 10.57 -16.12
N TYR A 197 2.06 10.92 -14.90
CA TYR A 197 3.35 11.50 -14.58
C TYR A 197 3.81 11.12 -13.17
N ALA A 198 5.13 11.18 -12.94
CA ALA A 198 5.72 10.92 -11.64
C ALA A 198 5.38 12.04 -10.64
N VAL A 199 5.21 11.65 -9.38
CA VAL A 199 4.96 12.56 -8.25
C VAL A 199 5.91 12.24 -7.11
N THR A 200 6.32 13.25 -6.36
CA THR A 200 7.19 13.11 -5.19
C THR A 200 6.33 12.96 -3.93
N PRO A 201 6.54 11.92 -3.11
CA PRO A 201 5.87 11.80 -1.82
C PRO A 201 6.29 12.94 -0.88
N ILE A 202 5.33 13.51 -0.16
CA ILE A 202 5.59 14.47 0.92
C ILE A 202 5.25 13.77 2.23
N PRO A 203 6.25 13.27 2.97
CA PRO A 203 6.01 12.68 4.28
C PRO A 203 5.42 13.71 5.24
N GLU A 204 4.55 13.25 6.13
CA GLU A 204 4.14 14.07 7.26
C GLU A 204 5.32 14.33 8.18
N THR A 205 5.19 15.38 8.99
CA THR A 205 6.18 15.74 10.00
C THR A 205 6.28 14.63 11.04
N GLN A 206 7.26 13.74 10.86
CA GLN A 206 7.52 12.64 11.79
C GLN A 206 8.84 12.88 12.52
N GLU A 207 8.84 12.61 13.82
CA GLU A 207 10.00 12.81 14.70
C GLU A 207 11.25 12.09 14.18
N VAL A 208 11.09 10.86 13.67
CA VAL A 208 12.18 10.04 13.13
C VAL A 208 12.92 10.72 11.97
N LEU A 209 12.22 11.53 11.16
CA LEU A 209 12.83 12.24 10.03
C LEU A 209 13.63 13.47 10.49
N GLN A 210 13.21 14.08 11.61
CA GLN A 210 13.80 15.31 12.14
C GLN A 210 14.98 15.07 13.09
N ARG A 211 15.04 13.90 13.75
CA ARG A 211 16.11 13.59 14.69
C ARG A 211 17.45 13.41 13.98
N ASP A 212 18.46 14.11 14.49
CA ASP A 212 19.85 13.92 14.10
C ASP A 212 20.40 12.59 14.62
N GLY A 213 21.38 12.02 13.92
CA GLY A 213 22.00 10.75 14.29
C GLY A 213 21.19 9.49 13.97
N ILE A 214 19.94 9.62 13.50
CA ILE A 214 19.16 8.46 13.00
C ILE A 214 19.66 8.07 11.60
N PRO A 215 20.09 6.81 11.39
CA PRO A 215 20.55 6.31 10.10
C PRO A 215 19.54 6.44 8.94
N ASP A 216 20.04 6.62 7.71
CA ASP A 216 19.21 6.80 6.52
C ASP A 216 18.41 5.54 6.12
N ASN A 217 18.90 4.35 6.43
CA ASN A 217 18.18 3.09 6.22
C ASN A 217 16.86 3.03 7.02
N ILE A 218 16.80 3.67 8.19
CA ILE A 218 15.57 3.87 8.98
C ILE A 218 14.72 4.98 8.34
N LYS A 219 15.32 6.16 8.10
CA LYS A 219 14.58 7.33 7.57
C LYS A 219 13.94 7.05 6.21
N SER A 220 14.59 6.27 5.34
CA SER A 220 14.12 5.98 3.98
C SER A 220 12.72 5.37 3.95
N PHE A 221 12.36 4.51 4.90
CA PHE A 221 11.01 3.96 5.01
C PHE A 221 9.96 5.06 5.22
N TYR A 222 10.19 5.92 6.20
CA TYR A 222 9.23 6.96 6.59
C TYR A 222 9.11 8.08 5.55
N LYS A 223 10.09 8.24 4.65
CA LYS A 223 10.02 9.18 3.52
C LYS A 223 8.97 8.78 2.49
N VAL A 224 8.68 7.48 2.35
CA VAL A 224 7.89 6.93 1.23
C VAL A 224 6.74 6.01 1.66
N ASN A 225 6.58 5.74 2.95
CA ASN A 225 5.47 4.93 3.47
C ASN A 225 4.53 5.78 4.35
N HIS A 226 3.27 5.39 4.41
CA HIS A 226 2.21 6.15 5.09
C HIS A 226 2.09 7.60 4.58
N ILE A 227 2.10 7.75 3.26
CA ILE A 227 2.07 9.04 2.56
C ILE A 227 0.65 9.35 2.09
N TRP A 228 0.16 10.54 2.42
CA TRP A 228 -1.12 11.06 1.93
C TRP A 228 -0.99 12.26 0.98
N ARG A 229 0.19 12.91 0.97
CA ARG A 229 0.45 14.11 0.17
C ARG A 229 1.53 13.86 -0.85
N PHE A 230 1.33 14.37 -2.05
CA PHE A 230 2.25 14.25 -3.16
C PHE A 230 2.42 15.60 -3.85
N ARG A 231 3.61 15.87 -4.37
CA ARG A 231 3.93 17.05 -5.17
C ARG A 231 4.28 16.64 -6.59
N TYR A 232 3.90 17.46 -7.55
CA TYR A 232 4.48 17.44 -8.88
C TYR A 232 4.86 18.87 -9.25
N ASP A 233 5.97 19.02 -9.94
CA ASP A 233 6.48 20.31 -10.37
C ASP A 233 6.18 20.47 -11.86
N ARG A 234 5.47 21.54 -12.21
CA ARG A 234 5.14 21.87 -13.61
C ARG A 234 5.91 23.13 -14.01
N PRO A 235 6.91 23.04 -14.91
CA PRO A 235 7.57 24.22 -15.42
C PRO A 235 6.57 25.08 -16.21
N PHE A 236 6.52 26.36 -15.90
CA PHE A 236 5.65 27.33 -16.55
C PHE A 236 6.42 28.63 -16.77
N HIS A 237 6.47 29.11 -18.01
CA HIS A 237 7.12 30.37 -18.36
C HIS A 237 6.10 31.50 -18.36
N LYS A 238 6.37 32.58 -17.62
CA LYS A 238 5.59 33.82 -17.72
C LYS A 238 6.33 34.80 -18.63
N GLY A 239 5.73 35.18 -19.74
CA GLY A 239 6.30 36.18 -20.67
C GLY A 239 7.14 35.57 -21.80
N THR A 240 7.93 36.40 -22.46
CA THR A 240 8.80 36.00 -23.57
C THR A 240 9.96 35.16 -23.05
N LYS A 241 10.16 33.95 -23.61
CA LYS A 241 11.31 33.10 -23.28
C LYS A 241 12.61 33.80 -23.65
N ASP A 242 13.45 34.07 -22.66
CA ASP A 242 14.82 34.48 -22.90
C ASP A 242 15.59 33.27 -23.45
N LYS A 243 16.12 33.40 -24.68
CA LYS A 243 16.84 32.31 -25.35
C LYS A 243 18.19 32.01 -24.69
N GLU A 244 18.72 32.92 -23.87
CA GLU A 244 19.98 32.73 -23.15
C GLU A 244 19.79 32.32 -21.69
N ASN A 245 18.56 32.35 -21.16
CA ASN A 245 18.29 31.95 -19.78
C ASN A 245 16.89 31.37 -19.59
N GLU A 246 16.78 30.04 -19.68
CA GLU A 246 15.52 29.31 -19.53
C GLU A 246 14.93 29.35 -18.11
N PHE A 247 15.67 29.88 -17.12
CA PHE A 247 15.20 30.08 -15.74
C PHE A 247 14.65 31.49 -15.46
N LYS A 248 14.72 32.42 -16.44
CA LYS A 248 14.25 33.82 -16.31
C LYS A 248 12.94 34.10 -17.04
#